data_AF-A0A9P6QHS5-F1
#
_entry.id   AF-A0A9P6QHS5-F1
#
_cell.length_a   1.000
_cell.length_b   1.000
_cell.length_c   1.000
_cell.angle_alpha   90.00
_cell.angle_beta   90.00
_cell.angle_gamma   90.00
#
_symmetry.space_group_name_H-M   'P 1'
#
loop_
_entity.id
_entity.type
_entity.pdbx_description
1 polymer ?
#
loop_
_entity_poly.entity_id
_entity_poly.type
_entity_poly.pdbx_seq_one_letter_code
_entity_poly.pdbx_strand_id
1 'polypeptide(L)'
;MDIEDLGHCVKKPKVTHYNPCTVRNLRPGQIKEWCTCGLTKKGPWCDGKSHKGTTFEPLRWRVPDHKQTLYLICDCRYTTMAPHCDGIHYDLPLRYLNQIKNCPKQPHDPAVTKLCEECGWAAPREMWPEIQESDSDMSSSESEDETKTPPKETKKDEGVNKSEALAATTTSTTAADDAAYKMEVEIDDGRSITSNSHEGTPSTNGKTIEDQFSQMHMDA
;
A
#
# COMPACT_ATOMS: atom_id res chain seq x y z
N MET A 1 -11.29 4.64 -15.63
CA MET A 1 -11.39 5.86 -14.79
C MET A 1 -10.17 6.70 -15.07
N ASP A 2 -10.37 7.91 -15.59
CA ASP A 2 -9.30 8.86 -15.85
C ASP A 2 -8.89 9.59 -14.55
N ILE A 3 -7.63 10.02 -14.49
CA ILE A 3 -7.00 10.54 -13.26
C ILE A 3 -7.63 11.85 -12.76
N GLU A 4 -8.33 12.58 -13.63
CA GLU A 4 -8.96 13.87 -13.34
C GLU A 4 -10.26 13.75 -12.53
N ASP A 5 -10.88 12.57 -12.47
CA ASP A 5 -12.12 12.30 -11.71
C ASP A 5 -11.88 11.89 -10.24
N LEU A 6 -10.62 11.70 -9.83
CA LEU A 6 -10.28 11.20 -8.48
C LEU A 6 -10.34 12.29 -7.39
N GLY A 7 -10.34 13.57 -7.76
CA GLY A 7 -10.45 14.71 -6.83
C GLY A 7 -11.81 14.77 -6.11
N HIS A 8 -12.83 14.13 -6.67
CA HIS A 8 -14.14 13.95 -6.04
C HIS A 8 -14.55 12.48 -6.16
N CYS A 9 -13.79 11.57 -5.55
CA CYS A 9 -14.24 10.18 -5.48
C CYS A 9 -15.55 10.12 -4.67
N VAL A 10 -16.66 10.03 -5.41
CA VAL A 10 -18.03 9.87 -4.90
C VAL A 10 -18.08 8.65 -3.99
N LYS A 11 -17.29 7.63 -4.32
CA LYS A 11 -17.18 6.37 -3.60
C LYS A 11 -15.99 6.40 -2.65
N LYS A 12 -16.18 5.82 -1.46
CA LYS A 12 -15.21 5.81 -0.37
C LYS A 12 -14.55 4.44 -0.29
N PRO A 13 -13.24 4.34 -0.54
CA PRO A 13 -12.52 3.09 -0.37
C PRO A 13 -12.24 2.80 1.10
N LYS A 14 -11.93 1.53 1.40
CA LYS A 14 -11.39 1.15 2.70
C LYS A 14 -9.98 1.72 2.84
N VAL A 15 -9.64 2.28 3.99
CA VAL A 15 -8.22 2.54 4.32
C VAL A 15 -7.52 1.21 4.59
N THR A 16 -6.47 0.89 3.84
CA THR A 16 -5.63 -0.29 4.10
C THR A 16 -4.63 0.00 5.21
N HIS A 17 -3.74 0.97 4.98
CA HIS A 17 -2.82 1.53 5.96
C HIS A 17 -2.74 3.05 5.75
N TYR A 18 -2.51 3.81 6.81
CA TYR A 18 -2.34 5.26 6.68
C TYR A 18 -1.01 5.61 6.02
N ASN A 19 0.08 4.93 6.40
CA ASN A 19 1.40 5.23 5.84
C ASN A 19 1.53 4.78 4.38
N PRO A 20 2.31 5.50 3.55
CA PRO A 20 2.60 5.07 2.20
C PRO A 20 3.46 3.81 2.18
N CYS A 21 3.32 3.01 1.13
CA CYS A 21 4.19 1.88 0.89
C CYS A 21 5.44 2.33 0.12
N THR A 22 6.62 2.04 0.66
CA THR A 22 7.89 2.23 -0.06
C THR A 22 8.12 1.05 -1.00
N VAL A 23 7.95 1.26 -2.30
CA VAL A 23 8.19 0.24 -3.32
C VAL A 23 9.54 0.47 -3.98
N ARG A 24 10.37 -0.58 -4.10
CA ARG A 24 11.72 -0.51 -4.68
C ARG A 24 11.80 -1.31 -5.98
N ASN A 25 12.80 -0.99 -6.80
CA ASN A 25 13.23 -1.79 -7.96
C ASN A 25 12.12 -2.07 -8.99
N LEU A 26 11.23 -1.10 -9.24
CA LEU A 26 10.28 -1.19 -10.33
C LEU A 26 10.99 -1.04 -11.68
N ARG A 27 10.60 -1.87 -12.65
CA ARG A 27 11.17 -1.81 -14.01
C ARG A 27 10.54 -0.64 -14.77
N PRO A 28 11.34 0.25 -15.40
CA PRO A 28 10.81 1.30 -16.26
C PRO A 28 9.88 0.74 -17.35
N GLY A 29 8.78 1.45 -17.63
CA GLY A 29 7.78 1.03 -18.61
C GLY A 29 6.87 -0.14 -18.18
N GLN A 30 7.12 -0.78 -17.03
CA GLN A 30 6.26 -1.83 -16.49
C GLN A 30 4.88 -1.27 -16.15
N ILE A 31 3.81 -2.04 -16.45
CA ILE A 31 2.47 -1.74 -15.98
C ILE A 31 2.26 -2.35 -14.60
N LYS A 32 1.76 -1.56 -13.67
CA LYS A 32 1.29 -1.98 -12.35
C LYS A 32 -0.16 -1.61 -12.16
N GLU A 33 -0.87 -2.43 -11.40
CA GLU A 33 -2.28 -2.20 -11.07
C GLU A 33 -2.37 -1.75 -9.61
N TRP A 34 -2.52 -0.45 -9.41
CA TRP A 34 -2.73 0.12 -8.08
C TRP A 34 -4.15 -0.18 -7.63
N CYS A 35 -4.29 -0.69 -6.40
CA CYS A 35 -5.61 -1.01 -5.89
C CYS A 35 -6.32 0.29 -5.47
N THR A 36 -7.58 0.44 -5.85
CA THR A 36 -8.38 1.63 -5.55
C THR A 36 -9.35 1.39 -4.39
N CYS A 37 -9.81 0.15 -4.18
CA CYS A 37 -10.80 -0.19 -3.14
C CYS A 37 -10.25 -0.34 -1.72
N GLY A 38 -8.93 -0.54 -1.58
CA GLY A 38 -8.26 -0.79 -0.29
C GLY A 38 -8.50 -2.17 0.35
N LEU A 39 -9.13 -3.09 -0.40
CA LEU A 39 -9.45 -4.44 0.07
C LEU A 39 -8.32 -5.47 -0.16
N THR A 40 -7.26 -5.11 -0.91
CA THR A 40 -6.14 -6.02 -1.22
C THR A 40 -5.42 -6.57 0.02
N LYS A 41 -4.91 -7.82 -0.04
CA LYS A 41 -3.98 -8.35 0.98
C LYS A 41 -2.54 -7.90 0.77
N LYS A 42 -2.20 -7.45 -0.44
CA LYS A 42 -0.83 -7.17 -0.88
C LYS A 42 -0.73 -5.72 -1.36
N GLY A 43 -1.08 -4.79 -0.46
CA GLY A 43 -0.93 -3.37 -0.70
C GLY A 43 0.50 -3.03 -1.17
N PRO A 44 0.67 -2.07 -2.09
CA PRO A 44 -0.34 -1.16 -2.61
C PRO A 44 -1.07 -1.71 -3.87
N TRP A 45 -0.70 -2.90 -4.34
CA TRP A 45 -1.14 -3.44 -5.62
C TRP A 45 -2.45 -4.22 -5.52
N CYS A 46 -3.17 -4.28 -6.64
CA CYS A 46 -4.36 -5.12 -6.79
C CYS A 46 -3.98 -6.61 -6.74
N ASP A 47 -4.84 -7.40 -6.11
CA ASP A 47 -4.70 -8.86 -6.06
C ASP A 47 -5.69 -9.59 -6.99
N GLY A 48 -6.35 -8.85 -7.89
CA GLY A 48 -7.30 -9.37 -8.89
C GLY A 48 -8.64 -9.86 -8.35
N LYS A 49 -8.76 -10.17 -7.05
CA LYS A 49 -9.97 -10.78 -6.47
C LYS A 49 -10.67 -9.90 -5.45
N SER A 50 -9.94 -9.06 -4.71
CA SER A 50 -10.52 -8.32 -3.58
C SER A 50 -11.53 -7.25 -3.99
N HIS A 51 -11.34 -6.61 -5.14
CA HIS A 51 -12.23 -5.56 -5.64
C HIS A 51 -13.51 -6.12 -6.28
N LYS A 52 -13.51 -7.39 -6.71
CA LYS A 52 -14.70 -8.02 -7.31
C LYS A 52 -15.89 -7.94 -6.34
N GLY A 53 -17.08 -7.64 -6.85
CA GLY A 53 -18.28 -7.40 -6.04
C GLY A 53 -18.35 -5.99 -5.40
N THR A 54 -17.36 -5.14 -5.69
CA THR A 54 -17.45 -3.69 -5.49
C THR A 54 -17.45 -3.02 -6.87
N THR A 55 -17.72 -1.74 -6.91
CA THR A 55 -17.66 -0.95 -8.15
C THR A 55 -16.27 -0.36 -8.43
N PHE A 56 -15.29 -0.65 -7.58
CA PHE A 56 -13.92 -0.21 -7.76
C PHE A 56 -13.18 -1.09 -8.76
N GLU A 57 -12.45 -0.45 -9.66
CA GLU A 57 -11.52 -1.09 -10.59
C GLU A 57 -10.08 -0.65 -10.28
N PRO A 58 -9.08 -1.54 -10.46
CA PRO A 58 -7.69 -1.15 -10.26
C PRO A 58 -7.25 -0.08 -11.26
N LEU A 59 -6.41 0.84 -10.82
CA LEU A 59 -5.80 1.86 -11.67
C LEU A 59 -4.54 1.29 -12.32
N ARG A 60 -4.52 1.22 -13.66
CA ARG A 60 -3.32 0.86 -14.41
C ARG A 60 -2.36 2.04 -14.45
N TRP A 61 -1.20 1.87 -13.83
CA TRP A 61 -0.13 2.86 -13.82
C TRP A 61 1.08 2.31 -14.58
N ARG A 62 1.57 3.08 -15.56
CA ARG A 62 2.83 2.81 -16.24
C ARG A 62 3.97 3.42 -15.44
N VAL A 63 4.89 2.59 -14.98
CA VAL A 63 6.12 3.04 -14.31
C VAL A 63 6.87 3.96 -15.28
N PRO A 64 7.28 5.16 -14.85
CA PRO A 64 8.04 6.09 -15.69
C PRO A 64 9.25 5.43 -16.36
N ASP A 65 9.59 5.89 -17.56
CA ASP A 65 10.70 5.31 -18.35
C ASP A 65 12.09 5.62 -17.75
N HIS A 66 12.18 6.51 -16.77
CA HIS A 66 13.40 6.77 -16.03
C HIS A 66 13.56 5.82 -14.84
N LYS A 67 14.81 5.43 -14.57
CA LYS A 67 15.12 4.57 -13.41
C LYS A 67 14.99 5.37 -12.13
N GLN A 68 14.21 4.84 -11.19
CA GLN A 68 14.06 5.38 -9.83
C GLN A 68 14.18 4.25 -8.82
N THR A 69 14.97 4.46 -7.77
CA THR A 69 15.28 3.42 -6.77
C THR A 69 14.09 3.09 -5.88
N LEU A 70 13.28 4.10 -5.54
CA LEU A 70 12.16 3.98 -4.61
C LEU A 70 10.97 4.84 -5.05
N TYR A 71 9.75 4.35 -4.84
CA TYR A 71 8.51 5.08 -5.03
C TYR A 71 7.72 5.05 -3.72
N LEU A 72 7.15 6.19 -3.34
CA LEU A 72 6.15 6.26 -2.27
C LEU A 72 4.76 6.12 -2.88
N ILE A 73 4.18 4.94 -2.76
CA ILE A 73 2.88 4.61 -3.30
C ILE A 73 1.83 4.73 -2.19
N CYS A 74 0.71 5.39 -2.49
CA CYS A 74 -0.38 5.55 -1.54
C CYS A 74 -0.95 4.18 -1.13
N ASP A 75 -1.07 3.93 0.17
CA ASP A 75 -1.78 2.76 0.70
C ASP A 75 -3.08 3.11 1.44
N CYS A 76 -3.31 4.40 1.71
CA CYS A 76 -4.53 4.86 2.38
C CYS A 76 -5.75 4.93 1.43
N ARG A 77 -5.49 5.10 0.12
CA ARG A 77 -6.46 5.17 -1.00
C ARG A 77 -7.25 6.47 -1.13
N TYR A 78 -6.82 7.52 -0.44
CA TYR A 78 -7.44 8.85 -0.49
C TYR A 78 -6.57 9.89 -1.21
N THR A 79 -5.44 9.48 -1.81
CA THR A 79 -4.57 10.40 -2.52
C THR A 79 -5.26 11.04 -3.72
N THR A 80 -4.94 12.31 -3.95
CA THR A 80 -5.30 13.08 -5.14
C THR A 80 -4.29 12.90 -6.28
N MET A 81 -3.13 12.28 -6.01
CA MET A 81 -2.02 12.11 -6.97
C MET A 81 -1.77 10.63 -7.28
N ALA A 82 -2.83 9.85 -7.43
CA ALA A 82 -2.74 8.41 -7.60
C ALA A 82 -1.77 8.00 -8.73
N PRO A 83 -0.94 6.95 -8.53
CA PRO A 83 -0.88 6.10 -7.34
C PRO A 83 0.06 6.62 -6.23
N HIS A 84 0.67 7.80 -6.40
CA HIS A 84 1.69 8.32 -5.49
C HIS A 84 1.08 8.82 -4.19
N CYS A 85 1.90 8.88 -3.13
CA CYS A 85 1.50 9.51 -1.89
C CYS A 85 1.64 11.04 -1.98
N ASP A 86 0.59 11.76 -1.57
CA ASP A 86 0.53 13.23 -1.47
C ASP A 86 0.43 13.74 -0.02
N GLY A 87 0.54 12.84 0.96
CA GLY A 87 0.53 13.21 2.38
C GLY A 87 -0.87 13.35 3.00
N ILE A 88 -1.96 13.18 2.24
CA ILE A 88 -3.33 13.32 2.79
C ILE A 88 -3.61 12.39 3.99
N HIS A 89 -2.85 11.31 4.10
CA HIS A 89 -2.97 10.33 5.17
C HIS A 89 -2.66 10.88 6.57
N TYR A 90 -2.00 12.05 6.69
CA TYR A 90 -1.77 12.67 8.00
C TYR A 90 -3.09 13.12 8.67
N ASP A 91 -4.01 13.70 7.90
CA ASP A 91 -5.30 14.21 8.39
C ASP A 91 -6.46 13.22 8.20
N LEU A 92 -6.19 12.07 7.57
CA LEU A 92 -7.20 11.08 7.22
C LEU A 92 -7.79 10.30 8.41
N PRO A 93 -7.04 9.89 9.46
CA PRO A 93 -7.54 8.94 10.46
C PRO A 93 -8.84 9.37 11.13
N LEU A 94 -8.88 10.61 11.66
CA LEU A 94 -10.08 11.12 12.34
C LEU A 94 -11.24 11.33 11.36
N ARG A 95 -10.96 11.81 10.14
CA ARG A 95 -11.98 12.01 9.10
C ARG A 95 -12.62 10.70 8.67
N TYR A 96 -11.80 9.67 8.45
CA TYR A 96 -12.24 8.34 8.05
C TYR A 96 -13.10 7.67 9.12
N LEU A 97 -12.67 7.72 10.39
CA LEU A 97 -13.45 7.18 11.51
C LEU A 97 -14.79 7.90 11.68
N ASN A 98 -14.81 9.23 11.60
CA ASN A 98 -16.04 10.01 11.67
C ASN A 98 -16.99 9.72 10.51
N GLN A 99 -16.45 9.54 9.29
CA GLN A 99 -17.23 9.17 8.11
C GLN A 99 -17.95 7.82 8.31
N ILE A 100 -17.25 6.80 8.84
CA ILE A 100 -17.86 5.50 9.14
C ILE A 100 -18.91 5.63 10.24
N LYS A 101 -18.56 6.31 11.34
CA LYS A 101 -19.45 6.49 12.49
C LYS A 101 -20.78 7.14 12.10
N ASN A 102 -20.72 8.15 11.22
CA ASN A 102 -21.88 8.93 10.80
C ASN A 102 -22.50 8.43 9.48
N CYS A 103 -22.18 7.20 9.05
CA CYS A 103 -22.69 6.68 7.79
C CYS A 103 -24.23 6.53 7.84
N PRO A 104 -24.98 6.99 6.82
CA PRO A 104 -26.43 6.86 6.77
C PRO A 104 -26.90 5.41 6.56
N LYS A 105 -26.00 4.50 6.16
CA LYS A 105 -26.28 3.07 5.95
C LYS A 105 -25.99 2.20 7.18
N GLN A 106 -25.88 2.81 8.37
CA GLN A 106 -25.74 2.06 9.62
C GLN A 106 -27.05 1.33 9.98
N PRO A 107 -26.99 0.13 10.59
CA PRO A 107 -25.77 -0.63 10.87
C PRO A 107 -25.23 -1.33 9.63
N HIS A 108 -23.91 -1.45 9.52
CA HIS A 108 -23.30 -2.29 8.49
C HIS A 108 -23.37 -3.77 8.90
N ASP A 109 -24.09 -4.60 8.14
CA ASP A 109 -24.10 -6.05 8.30
C ASP A 109 -22.92 -6.69 7.54
N PRO A 110 -21.95 -7.32 8.23
CA PRO A 110 -20.80 -7.97 7.57
C PRO A 110 -21.15 -9.16 6.68
N ALA A 111 -22.29 -9.80 6.88
CA ALA A 111 -22.72 -10.93 6.06
C ALA A 111 -23.23 -10.49 4.68
N VAL A 112 -23.68 -9.24 4.57
CA VAL A 112 -24.28 -8.69 3.35
C VAL A 112 -23.35 -7.68 2.68
N THR A 113 -22.74 -6.80 3.47
CA THR A 113 -21.97 -5.66 2.96
C THR A 113 -20.48 -5.97 3.01
N LYS A 114 -19.88 -6.29 1.87
CA LYS A 114 -18.42 -6.44 1.76
C LYS A 114 -17.68 -5.12 1.99
N LEU A 115 -18.13 -4.06 1.32
CA LEU A 115 -17.60 -2.69 1.42
C LEU A 115 -18.76 -1.70 1.28
N CYS A 116 -18.89 -0.78 2.24
CA CYS A 116 -19.82 0.33 2.15
C CYS A 116 -19.15 1.47 1.38
N GLU A 117 -19.51 1.64 0.11
CA GLU A 117 -18.92 2.66 -0.77
C GLU A 117 -19.32 4.11 -0.38
N GLU A 118 -20.23 4.30 0.58
CA GLU A 118 -20.55 5.65 1.11
C GLU A 118 -19.57 6.11 2.19
N CYS A 119 -18.98 5.16 2.94
CA CYS A 119 -18.19 5.50 4.12
C CYS A 119 -16.85 4.75 4.24
N GLY A 120 -16.57 3.78 3.36
CA GLY A 120 -15.34 3.00 3.37
C GLY A 120 -15.29 1.87 4.39
N TRP A 121 -16.34 1.66 5.20
CA TRP A 121 -16.41 0.52 6.10
C TRP A 121 -16.38 -0.79 5.31
N ALA A 122 -15.59 -1.76 5.75
CA ALA A 122 -15.50 -3.07 5.12
C ALA A 122 -15.67 -4.18 6.14
N ALA A 123 -16.39 -5.23 5.75
CA ALA A 123 -16.53 -6.43 6.55
C ALA A 123 -15.17 -7.11 6.79
N PRO A 124 -15.00 -7.85 7.91
CA PRO A 124 -13.89 -8.78 8.09
C PRO A 124 -13.77 -9.70 6.88
N ARG A 125 -12.54 -10.02 6.49
CA ARG A 125 -12.28 -10.68 5.21
C ARG A 125 -12.81 -12.11 5.16
N GLU A 126 -12.87 -12.75 6.31
CA GLU A 126 -13.36 -14.12 6.52
C GLU A 126 -14.85 -14.25 6.18
N MET A 127 -15.58 -13.13 6.17
CA MET A 127 -17.02 -13.08 5.88
C MET A 127 -17.33 -12.68 4.44
N TRP A 128 -16.32 -12.47 3.60
CA TRP A 128 -16.58 -12.07 2.21
C TRP A 128 -17.15 -13.26 1.43
N PRO A 129 -18.27 -13.08 0.70
CA PRO A 129 -18.82 -14.15 -0.10
C PRO A 129 -17.79 -14.63 -1.11
N GLU A 130 -17.56 -15.94 -1.16
CA GLU A 130 -16.78 -16.54 -2.24
C GLU A 130 -17.51 -16.25 -3.54
N ILE A 131 -16.87 -15.46 -4.40
CA ILE A 131 -17.38 -15.22 -5.73
C ILE A 131 -17.19 -16.54 -6.47
N GLN A 132 -18.30 -17.23 -6.74
CA GLN A 132 -18.31 -18.37 -7.63
C GLN A 132 -17.89 -17.86 -9.00
N GLU A 133 -16.61 -18.08 -9.35
CA GLU A 133 -16.11 -17.86 -10.70
C GLU A 133 -16.89 -18.85 -11.58
N SER A 134 -17.90 -18.35 -12.30
CA SER A 134 -18.53 -19.14 -13.35
C SER A 134 -17.53 -19.19 -14.50
N ASP A 135 -16.98 -20.37 -14.74
CA ASP A 135 -16.00 -20.70 -15.78
C ASP A 135 -16.53 -20.39 -17.19
N SER A 136 -16.59 -19.11 -17.58
CA SER A 136 -17.11 -18.68 -18.88
C SER A 136 -16.11 -17.94 -19.76
N ASP A 137 -14.87 -17.72 -19.31
CA ASP A 137 -13.81 -17.13 -20.15
C ASP A 137 -12.51 -17.94 -20.07
N MET A 138 -12.57 -19.19 -20.54
CA MET A 138 -11.41 -19.95 -21.01
C MET A 138 -11.45 -20.03 -22.53
N SER A 139 -10.84 -19.04 -23.17
CA SER A 139 -10.49 -19.06 -24.59
C SER A 139 -9.01 -18.69 -24.72
N SER A 140 -8.15 -19.59 -24.25
CA SER A 140 -6.78 -19.68 -24.72
C SER A 140 -6.79 -20.50 -26.00
N SER A 141 -6.45 -19.88 -27.13
CA SER A 141 -5.94 -20.61 -28.30
C SER A 141 -4.46 -20.30 -28.42
N GLU A 142 -3.65 -21.16 -27.79
CA GLU A 142 -2.26 -21.37 -28.19
C GLU A 142 -2.28 -22.22 -29.47
N SER A 143 -1.57 -21.77 -30.50
CA SER A 143 -1.21 -22.61 -31.64
C SER A 143 0.32 -22.71 -31.67
N GLU A 144 0.84 -23.82 -31.18
CA GLU A 144 2.17 -24.32 -31.52
C GLU A 144 2.06 -25.01 -32.89
N ASP A 145 2.94 -24.67 -33.83
CA ASP A 145 3.18 -25.46 -35.05
C ASP A 145 4.68 -25.72 -35.14
N GLU A 146 5.05 -26.98 -34.92
CA GLU A 146 6.41 -27.50 -35.05
C GLU A 146 6.73 -27.90 -36.51
N THR A 147 8.03 -27.90 -36.77
CA THR A 147 8.78 -28.69 -37.74
C THR A 147 9.06 -28.07 -39.12
N LYS A 148 10.36 -27.85 -39.42
CA LYS A 148 11.15 -28.67 -40.38
C LYS A 148 12.59 -28.15 -40.56
N THR A 149 13.59 -28.92 -40.10
CA THR A 149 14.95 -29.02 -40.71
C THR A 149 14.93 -30.20 -41.71
N PRO A 150 15.89 -30.43 -42.67
CA PRO A 150 17.38 -30.39 -42.59
C PRO A 150 18.04 -29.90 -43.94
N PRO A 151 19.35 -30.11 -44.33
CA PRO A 151 20.42 -30.94 -43.77
C PRO A 151 21.87 -30.38 -43.71
N LYS A 152 22.74 -31.21 -43.10
CA LYS A 152 24.20 -31.14 -42.87
C LYS A 152 25.05 -31.09 -44.15
N GLU A 153 26.19 -30.40 -44.09
CA GLU A 153 27.45 -30.87 -44.70
C GLU A 153 28.66 -30.59 -43.78
N THR A 154 29.61 -31.52 -43.83
CA THR A 154 30.83 -31.67 -43.02
C THR A 154 32.10 -31.21 -43.74
N LYS A 155 33.11 -30.74 -43.00
CA LYS A 155 34.57 -31.06 -43.08
C LYS A 155 35.32 -30.20 -42.03
N LYS A 156 36.05 -30.77 -41.05
CA LYS A 156 37.49 -31.20 -41.08
C LYS A 156 38.44 -29.97 -41.25
N ASP A 157 39.49 -29.71 -40.47
CA ASP A 157 40.39 -30.54 -39.67
C ASP A 157 41.09 -29.76 -38.52
N GLU A 158 41.52 -30.55 -37.52
CA GLU A 158 42.76 -30.56 -36.70
C GLU A 158 43.53 -29.27 -36.30
N GLY A 159 43.92 -29.24 -35.02
CA GLY A 159 44.95 -28.32 -34.50
C GLY A 159 45.16 -28.38 -32.98
N VAL A 160 45.81 -29.45 -32.52
CA VAL A 160 46.21 -29.75 -31.12
C VAL A 160 47.25 -28.75 -30.58
N ASN A 161 47.11 -28.29 -29.33
CA ASN A 161 48.13 -28.55 -28.30
C ASN A 161 47.68 -28.18 -26.87
N LYS A 162 47.84 -29.19 -26.01
CA LYS A 162 47.86 -29.19 -24.54
C LYS A 162 49.12 -28.50 -24.02
N SER A 163 49.03 -27.96 -22.81
CA SER A 163 49.75 -28.45 -21.61
C SER A 163 49.45 -27.48 -20.46
N GLU A 164 48.63 -27.91 -19.48
CA GLU A 164 49.09 -28.47 -18.18
C GLU A 164 49.64 -27.38 -17.24
N ALA A 165 49.54 -27.45 -15.92
CA ALA A 165 48.71 -28.11 -14.92
C ALA A 165 49.35 -27.69 -13.58
N LEU A 166 48.62 -27.89 -12.47
CA LEU A 166 49.05 -28.15 -11.08
C LEU A 166 48.16 -27.31 -10.13
N ALA A 167 47.08 -27.90 -9.60
CA ALA A 167 47.04 -28.76 -8.41
C ALA A 167 47.38 -27.95 -7.16
N ALA A 168 46.52 -27.82 -6.16
CA ALA A 168 46.12 -28.84 -5.18
C ALA A 168 45.35 -28.08 -4.06
N THR A 169 44.54 -28.60 -3.14
CA THR A 169 43.93 -29.89 -2.82
C THR A 169 43.17 -29.60 -1.50
N THR A 170 41.90 -30.05 -1.41
CA THR A 170 41.09 -30.41 -0.20
C THR A 170 41.01 -29.43 0.99
N THR A 171 39.90 -29.28 1.72
CA THR A 171 39.11 -30.34 2.36
C THR A 171 37.80 -29.75 2.90
N SER A 172 36.78 -30.59 2.94
CA SER A 172 35.43 -30.43 3.50
C SER A 172 35.38 -30.23 5.01
N THR A 173 34.42 -29.43 5.51
CA THR A 173 33.74 -29.62 6.81
C THR A 173 32.35 -28.96 6.82
N THR A 174 31.54 -29.45 7.74
CA THR A 174 30.07 -29.57 7.77
C THR A 174 29.33 -28.48 8.56
N ALA A 175 28.02 -28.40 8.29
CA ALA A 175 26.91 -28.09 9.19
C ALA A 175 26.66 -26.65 9.71
N ALA A 176 25.40 -26.25 9.51
CA ALA A 176 24.48 -25.44 10.33
C ALA A 176 25.04 -24.40 11.33
N ASP A 177 24.52 -23.17 11.29
CA ASP A 177 23.55 -22.72 12.29
C ASP A 177 23.03 -21.30 12.00
N ASP A 178 21.73 -21.13 12.26
CA ASP A 178 21.00 -19.88 12.33
C ASP A 178 21.61 -18.94 13.38
N ALA A 179 21.85 -17.68 13.02
CA ALA A 179 22.08 -16.62 13.99
C ALA A 179 21.22 -15.41 13.64
N ALA A 180 20.13 -15.30 14.41
CA ALA A 180 19.26 -14.14 14.49
C ALA A 180 20.05 -12.87 14.82
N TYR A 181 19.86 -11.83 14.01
CA TYR A 181 20.31 -10.47 14.33
C TYR A 181 19.36 -9.87 15.39
N LYS A 182 19.77 -9.93 16.67
CA LYS A 182 19.17 -9.15 17.75
C LYS A 182 19.76 -7.74 17.72
N MET A 183 18.89 -6.74 17.50
CA MET A 183 19.15 -5.37 17.94
C MET A 183 18.37 -5.17 19.24
N GLU A 184 19.08 -5.02 20.35
CA GLU A 184 18.53 -4.57 21.62
C GLU A 184 18.41 -3.04 21.56
N VAL A 185 17.20 -2.53 21.80
CA VAL A 185 16.92 -1.11 22.00
C VAL A 185 16.88 -0.90 23.50
N GLU A 186 17.91 -0.27 24.06
CA GLU A 186 17.90 0.20 25.44
C GLU A 186 16.94 1.41 25.53
N ILE A 187 15.90 1.29 26.36
CA ILE A 187 15.04 2.41 26.76
C ILE A 187 15.59 2.95 28.08
N ASP A 188 16.15 4.16 28.03
CA ASP A 188 16.58 4.91 29.21
C ASP A 188 15.35 5.56 29.88
N ASP A 189 14.80 4.88 30.88
CA ASP A 189 13.77 5.42 31.78
C ASP A 189 14.45 6.24 32.88
N GLY A 190 14.39 7.58 32.77
CA GLY A 190 15.09 8.41 33.74
C GLY A 190 14.80 9.91 33.76
N ARG A 191 13.53 10.35 33.85
CA ARG A 191 13.27 11.69 34.42
C ARG A 191 11.98 11.79 35.24
N SER A 192 12.17 11.61 36.55
CA SER A 192 11.24 11.98 37.60
C SER A 192 11.05 13.50 37.64
N ILE A 193 9.80 13.96 37.49
CA ILE A 193 9.36 15.31 37.85
C ILE A 193 8.65 15.21 39.20
N THR A 194 9.24 15.84 40.22
CA THR A 194 8.67 15.92 41.56
C THR A 194 7.50 16.90 41.55
N SER A 195 6.28 16.39 41.75
CA SER A 195 5.11 17.18 42.08
C SER A 195 5.18 17.60 43.56
N ASN A 196 5.30 18.90 43.82
CA ASN A 196 5.14 19.45 45.16
C ASN A 196 3.76 20.09 45.27
N SER A 197 2.98 19.57 46.21
CA SER A 197 1.65 20.04 46.60
C SER A 197 1.73 21.41 47.28
N HIS A 198 0.88 22.35 46.86
CA HIS A 198 0.41 23.41 47.75
C HIS A 198 -1.08 23.63 47.50
N GLU A 199 -1.85 23.42 48.55
CA GLU A 199 -3.28 23.70 48.64
C GLU A 199 -3.53 25.21 48.60
N GLY A 200 -4.59 25.60 47.91
CA GLY A 200 -5.06 26.98 47.87
C GLY A 200 -6.27 27.13 46.93
N THR A 201 -7.47 26.89 47.45
CA THR A 201 -8.70 27.52 46.94
C THR A 201 -8.84 28.86 47.70
N PRO A 202 -9.44 29.95 47.17
CA PRO A 202 -10.80 29.90 46.61
C PRO A 202 -11.17 30.93 45.50
N SER A 203 -12.40 30.75 45.01
CA SER A 203 -13.36 31.84 44.70
C SER A 203 -13.33 32.56 43.33
N THR A 204 -14.36 32.21 42.56
CA THR A 204 -15.32 33.05 41.79
C THR A 204 -14.88 34.04 40.70
N ASN A 205 -15.69 33.98 39.64
CA ASN A 205 -16.07 35.03 38.70
C ASN A 205 -15.14 35.39 37.54
N GLY A 206 -15.62 35.07 36.33
CA GLY A 206 -15.94 36.14 35.40
C GLY A 206 -15.21 36.15 34.05
N LYS A 207 -16.00 35.85 33.02
CA LYS A 207 -15.99 36.40 31.65
C LYS A 207 -15.08 35.79 30.59
N THR A 208 -15.75 35.42 29.51
CA THR A 208 -15.31 34.94 28.21
C THR A 208 -14.61 36.02 27.40
N ILE A 209 -13.76 35.57 26.46
CA ILE A 209 -12.86 36.36 25.59
C ILE A 209 -13.64 36.98 24.42
N GLU A 210 -14.74 37.69 24.72
CA GLU A 210 -15.58 38.36 23.71
C GLU A 210 -15.69 39.89 23.89
N ASP A 211 -14.96 40.49 24.83
CA ASP A 211 -15.17 41.90 25.24
C ASP A 211 -14.00 42.86 24.97
N GLN A 212 -13.05 42.57 24.06
CA GLN A 212 -11.87 43.44 23.86
C GLN A 212 -11.54 43.89 22.43
N PHE A 213 -12.45 43.78 21.46
CA PHE A 213 -12.20 44.38 20.14
C PHE A 213 -13.39 45.12 19.53
N SER A 214 -14.09 45.90 20.36
CA SER A 214 -15.04 46.91 19.91
C SER A 214 -14.75 48.24 20.59
N GLN A 215 -13.66 48.90 20.19
CA GLN A 215 -13.43 50.32 20.48
C GLN A 215 -12.42 50.93 19.49
N MET A 216 -12.84 51.06 18.23
CA MET A 216 -12.30 52.08 17.31
C MET A 216 -13.49 52.74 16.61
N HIS A 217 -14.20 53.59 17.35
CA HIS A 217 -15.08 54.63 16.81
C HIS A 217 -14.20 55.68 16.12
N MET A 218 -14.46 55.99 14.84
CA MET A 218 -15.26 57.14 14.38
C MET A 218 -14.63 58.51 14.70
N ASP A 219 -14.38 59.25 13.61
CA ASP A 219 -14.25 60.70 13.45
C ASP A 219 -13.06 61.45 14.10
N ALA A 220 -12.02 61.69 13.28
CA ALA A 220 -11.34 62.98 13.07
C ALA A 220 -10.29 62.89 11.94
#